data_AF-A0A7S4IKY2-F1
#
_entry.id   AF-A0A7S4IKY2-F1
#
_cell.length_a   1.000
_cell.length_b   1.000
_cell.length_c   1.000
_cell.angle_alpha   90.00
_cell.angle_beta   90.00
_cell.angle_gamma   90.00
#
_symmetry.space_group_name_H-M   'P 1'
#
loop_
_entity.id
_entity.type
_entity.pdbx_description
1 polymer ?
#
loop_
_entity_poly.entity_id
_entity_poly.type
_entity_poly.pdbx_seq_one_letter_code
_entity_poly.pdbx_strand_id
1 'polypeptide(L)'
;FESLEHLATYAAPANLITTFERGLGCCQQLVHVDLADNKIAEVPMELGNLTVKKLQTVVLKGNPLRDARIRRFVEDDAPTLVKDLLNHVRKNGFKGDAPAAKG
;
A
#
# COMPACT_ATOMS: atom_id res chain seq x y z
N PHE A 1 6.34 -8.43 10.79
CA PHE A 1 6.67 -8.41 9.35
C PHE A 1 8.17 -8.49 9.04
N GLU A 2 9.09 -8.42 10.02
CA GLU A 2 10.56 -8.58 9.79
C GLU A 2 10.99 -9.94 9.20
N SER A 3 10.08 -10.92 9.07
CA SER A 3 10.34 -12.24 8.49
C SER A 3 9.67 -12.48 7.13
N LEU A 4 8.99 -11.48 6.55
CA LEU A 4 8.20 -11.62 5.31
C LEU A 4 8.93 -11.08 4.08
N GLU A 5 10.26 -11.15 4.06
CA GLU A 5 11.10 -10.71 2.94
C GLU A 5 10.80 -11.47 1.64
N HIS A 6 10.24 -12.68 1.73
CA HIS A 6 9.90 -13.53 0.59
C HIS A 6 8.41 -13.47 0.19
N LEU A 7 7.64 -12.57 0.80
CA LEU A 7 6.21 -12.47 0.50
C LEU A 7 6.01 -11.93 -0.92
N ALA A 8 5.54 -12.79 -1.83
CA ALA A 8 5.28 -12.43 -3.22
C ALA A 8 3.85 -11.91 -3.43
N THR A 9 2.88 -12.41 -2.68
CA THR A 9 1.47 -12.04 -2.82
C THR A 9 0.88 -11.75 -1.44
N TYR A 10 0.26 -10.59 -1.30
CA TYR A 10 -0.51 -10.22 -0.11
C TYR A 10 -1.93 -9.89 -0.54
N ALA A 11 -2.85 -10.83 -0.31
CA ALA A 11 -4.26 -10.68 -0.64
C ALA A 11 -5.10 -10.84 0.63
N ALA A 12 -5.81 -9.77 1.01
CA ALA A 12 -6.77 -9.76 2.09
C ALA A 12 -7.99 -8.89 1.72
N PRO A 13 -8.70 -9.21 0.61
CA PRO A 13 -9.90 -8.47 0.24
C PRO A 13 -11.04 -8.68 1.24
N ALA A 14 -11.96 -7.71 1.33
CA ALA A 14 -13.16 -7.74 2.17
C ALA A 14 -12.88 -7.93 3.68
N ASN A 15 -11.82 -7.30 4.19
CA ASN A 15 -11.50 -7.29 5.62
C ASN A 15 -11.78 -5.90 6.24
N LEU A 16 -11.45 -5.76 7.52
CA LEU A 16 -11.61 -4.50 8.27
C LEU A 16 -10.27 -3.79 8.48
N ILE A 17 -9.34 -3.93 7.54
CA ILE A 17 -8.01 -3.30 7.63
C ILE A 17 -8.20 -1.79 7.48
N THR A 18 -7.81 -1.03 8.50
CA THR A 18 -7.93 0.43 8.54
C THR A 18 -6.62 1.13 8.22
N THR A 19 -5.50 0.49 8.53
CA THR A 19 -4.15 1.02 8.35
C THR A 19 -3.25 -0.04 7.74
N PHE A 20 -2.29 0.42 6.93
CA PHE A 20 -1.20 -0.43 6.48
C PHE A 20 -0.17 -0.58 7.60
N GLU A 21 0.24 -1.81 7.87
CA GLU A 21 1.33 -2.05 8.82
C GLU A 21 2.67 -1.60 8.22
N ARG A 22 3.43 -0.82 8.99
CA ARG A 22 4.69 -0.16 8.57
C ARG A 22 5.70 -1.13 7.94
N GLY A 23 5.67 -2.40 8.33
CA GLY A 23 6.54 -3.46 7.82
C GLY A 23 6.27 -3.88 6.37
N LEU A 24 5.16 -3.46 5.75
CA LEU A 24 4.87 -3.78 4.35
C LEU A 24 5.90 -3.12 3.41
N GLY A 25 6.44 -1.95 3.75
CA GLY A 25 7.52 -1.31 3.00
C GLY A 25 8.85 -2.09 2.99
N CYS A 26 9.03 -3.04 3.91
CA CYS A 26 10.22 -3.91 3.96
C CYS A 26 10.10 -5.13 3.03
N CYS A 27 8.90 -5.44 2.54
CA CYS A 27 8.63 -6.63 1.74
C CYS A 27 9.05 -6.42 0.26
N GLN A 28 10.35 -6.42 -0.02
CA GLN A 28 10.90 -6.09 -1.35
C GLN A 28 10.56 -7.11 -2.45
N GLN A 29 10.08 -8.31 -2.10
CA GLN A 29 9.67 -9.34 -3.06
C GLN A 29 8.18 -9.31 -3.40
N LEU A 30 7.40 -8.35 -2.89
CA LEU A 30 5.98 -8.25 -3.21
C LEU A 30 5.76 -7.99 -4.70
N VAL A 31 4.93 -8.83 -5.30
CA VAL A 31 4.50 -8.78 -6.71
C VAL A 31 3.06 -8.33 -6.81
N HIS A 32 2.20 -8.83 -5.92
CA HIS A 32 0.76 -8.57 -5.98
C HIS A 32 0.23 -8.20 -4.59
N VAL A 33 -0.48 -7.08 -4.50
CA VAL A 33 -1.15 -6.62 -3.28
C VAL A 33 -2.63 -6.42 -3.59
N ASP A 34 -3.50 -7.13 -2.88
CA ASP A 34 -4.95 -6.97 -2.96
C ASP A 34 -5.51 -6.72 -1.56
N LEU A 35 -6.00 -5.51 -1.34
CA LEU A 35 -6.71 -5.11 -0.12
C LEU A 35 -8.04 -4.47 -0.48
N ALA A 36 -8.69 -4.95 -1.55
CA ALA A 36 -10.00 -4.47 -1.95
C ALA A 36 -11.02 -4.57 -0.80
N ASP A 37 -12.02 -3.69 -0.79
CA ASP A 37 -13.15 -3.70 0.14
C ASP A 37 -12.74 -3.70 1.62
N ASN A 38 -11.68 -2.96 1.96
CA ASN A 38 -11.24 -2.72 3.33
C ASN A 38 -11.68 -1.34 3.83
N LYS A 39 -11.16 -0.93 5.00
CA LYS A 39 -11.45 0.38 5.62
C LYS A 39 -10.24 1.30 5.59
N ILE A 40 -9.36 1.14 4.61
CA ILE A 40 -8.13 1.92 4.49
C ILE A 40 -8.46 3.35 4.09
N ALA A 41 -8.24 4.29 5.00
CA ALA A 41 -8.44 5.71 4.73
C ALA A 41 -7.17 6.38 4.17
N GLU A 42 -6.00 5.92 4.62
CA GLU A 42 -4.73 6.56 4.36
C GLU A 42 -3.69 5.50 3.97
N VAL A 43 -2.92 5.78 2.92
CA VAL A 43 -1.83 4.91 2.46
C VAL A 43 -0.51 5.49 2.94
N PRO A 44 0.30 4.74 3.69
CA PRO A 44 1.52 5.24 4.29
C PRO A 44 2.60 5.42 3.23
N MET A 45 3.51 6.37 3.46
CA MET A 45 4.61 6.63 2.53
C MET A 45 5.53 5.41 2.35
N GLU A 46 5.57 4.52 3.34
CA GLU A 46 6.29 3.25 3.33
C GLU A 46 5.86 2.32 2.20
N LEU A 47 4.62 2.41 1.70
CA LEU A 47 4.21 1.67 0.50
C LEU A 47 5.08 2.09 -0.69
N GLY A 48 5.46 3.36 -0.79
CA GLY A 48 6.37 3.90 -1.80
C GLY A 48 7.81 3.41 -1.71
N ASN A 49 8.19 2.70 -0.64
CA ASN A 49 9.49 2.02 -0.54
C ASN A 49 9.51 0.66 -1.24
N LEU A 50 8.34 0.14 -1.64
CA LEU A 50 8.27 -1.09 -2.42
C LEU A 50 8.93 -0.93 -3.78
N THR A 51 9.53 -2.03 -4.26
CA THR A 51 10.26 -2.02 -5.52
C THR A 51 9.30 -2.16 -6.70
N VAL A 52 9.20 -1.11 -7.52
CA VAL A 52 8.43 -1.08 -8.78
C VAL A 52 8.86 -2.18 -9.76
N LYS A 53 10.11 -2.68 -9.67
CA LYS A 53 10.60 -3.79 -10.52
C LYS A 53 9.91 -5.12 -10.21
N LYS A 54 9.36 -5.28 -9.00
CA LYS A 54 8.75 -6.52 -8.52
C LYS A 54 7.25 -6.37 -8.39
N LEU A 55 6.79 -5.25 -7.83
CA LEU A 55 5.38 -4.96 -7.63
C LEU A 55 4.68 -4.68 -8.97
N GLN A 56 3.83 -5.61 -9.39
CA GLN A 56 3.10 -5.56 -10.65
C GLN A 56 1.65 -5.10 -10.47
N THR A 57 1.04 -5.36 -9.32
CA THR A 57 -0.38 -5.05 -9.11
C THR A 57 -0.65 -4.62 -7.68
N VAL A 58 -1.45 -3.56 -7.54
CA VAL A 58 -1.96 -3.06 -6.28
C VAL A 58 -3.45 -2.76 -6.43
N VAL A 59 -4.28 -3.47 -5.68
CA VAL A 59 -5.74 -3.32 -5.68
C VAL A 59 -6.18 -2.78 -4.33
N LEU A 60 -6.72 -1.55 -4.32
CA LEU A 60 -7.25 -0.89 -3.12
C LEU A 60 -8.69 -0.39 -3.34
N LYS A 61 -9.37 -0.89 -4.38
CA LYS A 61 -10.76 -0.56 -4.68
C LYS A 61 -11.67 -0.83 -3.48
N GLY A 62 -12.74 -0.05 -3.30
CA GLY A 62 -13.68 -0.25 -2.19
C GLY A 62 -13.18 0.24 -0.83
N ASN A 63 -12.01 0.89 -0.77
CA ASN A 63 -11.50 1.53 0.44
C ASN A 63 -11.88 3.03 0.50
N PRO A 64 -12.13 3.59 1.70
CA PRO A 64 -12.44 5.00 1.90
C PRO A 64 -11.20 5.91 1.80
N LEU A 65 -10.41 5.77 0.72
CA LEU A 65 -9.15 6.48 0.49
C LEU A 65 -9.38 8.00 0.46
N ARG A 66 -8.69 8.75 1.33
CA ARG A 66 -8.78 10.22 1.39
C ARG A 66 -8.10 10.90 0.20
N ASP A 67 -7.05 10.29 -0.34
CA ASP A 67 -6.29 10.86 -1.46
C ASP A 67 -6.93 10.47 -2.79
N ALA A 68 -7.54 11.44 -3.46
CA ALA A 68 -8.21 11.26 -4.74
C ALA A 68 -7.26 10.77 -5.85
N ARG A 69 -5.95 11.07 -5.81
CA ARG A 69 -5.01 10.55 -6.81
C ARG A 69 -4.75 9.07 -6.59
N ILE A 70 -4.53 8.66 -5.35
CA ILE A 70 -4.39 7.24 -4.99
C ILE A 70 -5.62 6.48 -5.44
N ARG A 71 -6.81 7.04 -5.14
CA ARG A 71 -8.09 6.47 -5.55
C ARG A 71 -8.15 6.27 -7.07
N ARG A 72 -7.75 7.27 -7.85
CA ARG A 72 -7.69 7.18 -9.32
C ARG A 72 -6.69 6.12 -9.83
N PHE A 73 -5.58 5.90 -9.13
CA PHE A 73 -4.61 4.86 -9.52
C PHE A 73 -5.10 3.43 -9.26
N VAL A 74 -6.10 3.24 -8.39
CA VAL A 74 -6.56 1.91 -7.92
C VAL A 74 -8.03 1.60 -8.23
N GLU A 75 -8.85 2.60 -8.57
CA GLU A 75 -10.26 2.41 -8.96
C GLU A 75 -10.48 2.31 -10.47
N ASP A 76 -9.80 3.14 -11.26
CA ASP A 76 -9.82 2.99 -12.71
C ASP A 76 -8.99 1.73 -13.05
N ASP A 77 -9.41 0.94 -14.05
CA ASP A 77 -8.76 -0.27 -14.60
C ASP A 77 -7.32 -0.02 -15.08
N ALA A 78 -6.45 0.41 -14.17
CA ALA A 78 -5.09 0.87 -14.38
C ALA A 78 -4.12 0.07 -13.49
N PRO A 79 -4.08 -1.28 -13.60
CA PRO A 79 -3.03 -2.08 -12.98
C PRO A 79 -1.61 -1.68 -13.45
N THR A 80 -1.50 -0.82 -14.47
CA THR A 80 -0.26 -0.30 -15.03
C THR A 80 0.28 0.95 -14.32
N LEU A 81 -0.50 1.62 -13.46
CA LEU A 81 -0.08 2.85 -12.77
C LEU A 81 0.54 2.60 -11.39
N VAL A 82 0.92 1.35 -11.06
CA VAL A 82 1.60 1.03 -9.80
C VAL A 82 2.84 1.91 -9.60
N LYS A 83 3.60 2.21 -10.66
CA LYS A 83 4.75 3.12 -10.59
C LYS A 83 4.35 4.53 -10.17
N ASP A 84 3.26 5.08 -10.72
CA ASP A 84 2.78 6.42 -10.41
C ASP A 84 2.16 6.48 -9.02
N LEU A 85 1.44 5.44 -8.62
CA LEU A 85 0.95 5.23 -7.25
C LEU A 85 2.12 5.27 -6.26
N LEU A 86 3.14 4.43 -6.46
CA LEU A 86 4.32 4.36 -5.58
C LEU A 86 5.05 5.70 -5.52
N ASN A 87 5.25 6.37 -6.66
CA ASN A 87 5.89 7.69 -6.71
C ASN A 87 5.06 8.77 -6.00
N HIS A 88 3.73 8.73 -6.14
CA HIS A 88 2.83 9.68 -5.49
C HIS A 88 2.80 9.45 -3.98
N VAL A 89 2.65 8.20 -3.53
CA VAL A 89 2.66 7.82 -2.11
C VAL A 89 4.03 8.08 -1.47
N ARG A 90 5.14 7.90 -2.19
CA ARG A 90 6.46 8.27 -1.66
C ARG A 90 6.60 9.76 -1.35
N LYS A 91 5.87 10.62 -2.07
CA LYS A 91 5.91 12.09 -1.92
C LYS A 91 4.80 12.65 -1.04
N ASN A 92 3.60 12.09 -1.13
CA ASN A 92 2.36 12.60 -0.53
C ASN A 92 1.69 11.58 0.41
N GLY A 93 2.28 10.40 0.57
CA GLY A 93 1.75 9.36 1.45
C GLY A 93 1.71 9.82 2.89
N PHE A 94 0.82 9.19 3.65
CA PHE A 94 0.63 9.52 5.05
C PHE A 94 1.90 9.19 5.83
N LYS A 95 2.53 10.22 6.41
CA LYS A 95 3.54 10.06 7.46
C LYS A 95 2.76 9.80 8.74
N GLY A 96 2.38 8.55 8.98
CA GLY A 96 1.76 8.19 10.25
C GLY A 96 2.69 8.62 11.37
N ASP A 97 2.18 9.52 12.22
CA ASP A 97 2.83 9.96 13.46
C ASP A 97 3.43 8.72 14.10
N ALA A 98 4.75 8.75 14.30
CA ALA A 98 5.44 7.66 14.93
C ALA A 98 4.69 7.33 16.23
N PRO A 99 4.41 6.06 16.58
CA PRO A 99 4.36 5.79 18.00
C PRO A 99 5.74 6.24 18.48
N ALA A 100 5.77 7.33 19.25
CA ALA A 100 6.92 7.68 20.06
C ALA A 100 7.37 6.37 20.69
N ALA A 101 8.53 5.87 20.26
CA ALA A 101 9.24 4.88 21.00
C ALA A 101 9.53 5.53 22.35
N LYS A 102 8.60 5.36 23.30
CA LYS A 102 8.88 5.52 24.72
C LYS A 102 9.77 4.34 25.08
N GLY A 103 11.07 4.50 24.85
CA GLY A 103 12.11 3.88 25.65
C GLY A 103 12.43 4.81 26.81
#